data_AF-A0A8H7Y1K4-F1
#
_entry.id   AF-A0A8H7Y1K4-F1
#
_cell.length_a   1.000
_cell.length_b   1.000
_cell.length_c   1.000
_cell.angle_alpha   90.00
_cell.angle_beta   90.00
_cell.angle_gamma   90.00
#
_symmetry.space_group_name_H-M   'P 1'
#
loop_
_entity.id
_entity.type
_entity.pdbx_description
1 polymer ?
#
loop_
_entity_poly.entity_id
_entity_poly.type
_entity_poly.pdbx_seq_one_letter_code
_entity_poly.pdbx_strand_id
1 'polypeptide(L)'
;MSLSSSTGKLSSNTVTALAQRTANNGAIEASVIFKNGNFYYLFTSWDNCCQGVNSTYNIRVGRSTKATGGFVDQAGVALTSGGGTLVLGSHDKIIGPGGQDLMVDNDGPILVYHYYTPSGSFVSN
;
A
#
# COMPACT_ATOMS: atom_id res chain seq x y z
N MET A 1 1.97 -13.11 10.55
CA MET A 1 2.87 -13.19 11.72
C MET A 1 2.43 -12.18 12.74
N SER A 2 2.81 -12.36 14.00
CA SER A 2 2.46 -11.43 15.07
C SER A 2 3.70 -11.06 15.88
N LEU A 3 3.71 -9.87 16.46
CA LEU A 3 4.79 -9.37 17.30
C LEU A 3 4.38 -9.37 18.77
N SER A 4 5.35 -9.56 19.66
CA SER A 4 5.22 -9.29 21.08
C SER A 4 5.27 -7.79 21.30
N SER A 5 4.24 -7.21 21.94
CA SER A 5 4.18 -5.77 22.19
C SER A 5 5.27 -5.28 23.15
N SER A 6 5.81 -6.13 24.01
CA SER A 6 6.86 -5.77 24.98
C SER A 6 8.28 -5.84 24.41
N THR A 7 8.50 -6.58 23.31
CA THR A 7 9.85 -6.85 22.80
C THR A 7 10.04 -6.50 21.33
N GLY A 8 8.96 -6.33 20.56
CA GLY A 8 9.00 -6.18 19.10
C GLY A 8 9.42 -7.45 18.34
N LYS A 9 9.76 -8.54 19.03
CA LYS A 9 10.11 -9.82 18.42
C LYS A 9 8.86 -10.57 17.99
N LEU A 10 9.03 -11.55 17.10
CA LEU A 10 7.95 -12.47 16.72
C LEU A 10 7.37 -13.17 17.95
N SER A 11 6.05 -13.05 18.14
CA SER A 11 5.29 -13.88 19.07
C SER A 11 4.69 -15.12 18.39
N SER A 12 4.53 -15.06 17.07
CA SER A 12 4.13 -16.19 16.22
C SER A 12 4.73 -16.04 14.83
N ASN A 13 5.21 -17.17 14.29
CA ASN A 13 5.73 -17.32 12.94
C ASN A 13 4.66 -17.71 11.91
N THR A 14 3.38 -17.86 12.30
CA THR A 14 2.28 -18.10 11.36
C THR A 14 2.12 -16.91 10.42
N VAL A 15 2.30 -17.12 9.13
CA VAL A 15 2.09 -16.09 8.10
C VAL A 15 0.64 -16.12 7.63
N THR A 16 0.05 -14.93 7.48
CA THR A 16 -1.31 -14.75 6.98
C THR A 16 -1.22 -13.81 5.79
N ALA A 17 -1.66 -14.27 4.62
CA ALA A 17 -1.74 -13.41 3.44
C ALA A 17 -2.87 -12.39 3.62
N LEU A 18 -2.60 -11.11 3.35
CA LEU A 18 -3.57 -10.02 3.49
C LEU A 18 -3.98 -9.41 2.14
N ALA A 19 -3.11 -9.49 1.15
CA ALA A 19 -3.34 -8.99 -0.20
C ALA A 19 -2.48 -9.78 -1.18
N GLN A 20 -2.91 -9.82 -2.44
CA GLN A 20 -2.13 -10.35 -3.55
C GLN A 20 -2.49 -9.56 -4.79
N ARG A 21 -1.50 -9.37 -5.67
CA ARG A 21 -1.78 -9.03 -7.06
C ARG A 21 -1.81 -10.27 -7.94
N THR A 22 -2.86 -10.43 -8.73
CA THR A 22 -3.06 -11.60 -9.61
C THR A 22 -2.51 -11.40 -11.03
N ALA A 23 -2.12 -10.17 -11.38
CA ALA A 23 -1.50 -9.80 -12.65
C ALA A 23 -0.02 -9.39 -12.47
N ASN A 24 0.68 -9.14 -13.59
CA ASN A 24 2.04 -8.59 -13.62
C ASN A 24 3.00 -9.31 -12.67
N ASN A 25 3.00 -10.64 -12.74
CA ASN A 25 3.83 -11.54 -11.94
C ASN A 25 3.71 -11.33 -10.42
N GLY A 26 2.57 -10.83 -9.95
CA GLY A 26 2.34 -10.57 -8.53
C GLY A 26 3.09 -9.35 -8.01
N ALA A 27 3.40 -8.37 -8.86
CA ALA A 27 4.07 -7.12 -8.47
C ALA A 27 3.23 -6.31 -7.46
N ILE A 28 3.47 -6.58 -6.18
CA ILE A 28 2.88 -5.93 -5.00
C ILE A 28 3.95 -5.82 -3.89
N GLU A 29 4.07 -4.66 -3.28
CA GLU A 29 5.03 -4.40 -2.19
C GLU A 29 4.62 -3.17 -1.35
N ALA A 30 5.52 -2.70 -0.48
CA ALA A 30 5.39 -1.49 0.33
C ALA A 30 4.04 -1.41 1.08
N SER A 31 3.72 -2.44 1.87
CA SER A 31 2.46 -2.48 2.62
C SER A 31 2.49 -1.56 3.84
N VAL A 32 1.42 -0.81 4.06
CA VAL A 32 1.15 -0.08 5.32
C VAL A 32 -0.30 -0.31 5.76
N ILE A 33 -0.49 -0.56 7.06
CA ILE A 33 -1.81 -0.64 7.67
C ILE A 33 -2.06 0.63 8.49
N PHE A 34 -3.10 1.38 8.12
CA PHE A 34 -3.53 2.58 8.82
C PHE A 34 -4.89 2.38 9.48
N LYS A 35 -5.03 2.72 10.77
CA LYS A 35 -6.31 2.65 11.48
C LYS A 35 -7.01 4.00 11.42
N ASN A 36 -8.24 4.03 10.90
CA ASN A 36 -9.09 5.22 10.91
C ASN A 36 -10.53 4.85 11.30
N GLY A 37 -10.99 5.38 12.44
CA GLY A 37 -12.25 5.01 13.06
C GLY A 37 -12.34 3.50 13.32
N ASN A 38 -13.40 2.87 12.81
CA ASN A 38 -13.69 1.45 13.00
C ASN A 38 -12.98 0.53 11.98
N PHE A 39 -12.19 1.09 11.06
CA PHE A 39 -11.57 0.34 9.98
C PHE A 39 -10.05 0.43 10.02
N TYR A 40 -9.43 -0.65 9.56
CA TYR A 40 -8.04 -0.73 9.15
C TYR A 40 -8.00 -0.65 7.62
N TYR A 41 -7.09 0.15 7.09
CA TYR A 41 -6.86 0.33 5.67
C TYR A 41 -5.48 -0.24 5.35
N LEU A 42 -5.43 -1.23 4.45
CA LEU A 42 -4.17 -1.79 3.95
C LEU A 42 -3.87 -1.12 2.61
N PHE A 43 -2.87 -0.25 2.60
CA PHE A 43 -2.31 0.31 1.38
C PHE A 43 -1.14 -0.55 0.91
N THR A 44 -1.02 -0.70 -0.41
CA THR A 44 0.07 -1.44 -1.07
C THR A 44 0.44 -0.72 -2.35
N SER A 45 1.70 -0.79 -2.74
CA SER A 45 2.14 -0.36 -4.06
C SER A 45 2.17 -1.53 -5.04
N TRP A 46 1.75 -1.26 -6.26
CA TRP A 46 1.47 -2.24 -7.30
C TRP A 46 2.32 -1.90 -8.54
N ASP A 47 2.75 -2.92 -9.28
CA ASP A 47 3.57 -2.82 -10.51
C ASP A 47 5.04 -2.43 -10.25
N ASN A 48 5.73 -1.98 -11.30
CA ASN A 48 7.17 -1.82 -11.32
C ASN A 48 7.57 -0.42 -10.84
N CYS A 49 8.21 -0.37 -9.67
CA CYS A 49 9.04 0.77 -9.26
C CYS A 49 10.33 0.82 -10.09
N CYS A 50 11.16 1.82 -9.81
CA CYS A 50 12.59 1.68 -10.07
C CYS A 50 13.01 1.65 -11.55
N GLN A 51 12.15 2.14 -12.44
CA GLN A 51 12.37 2.21 -13.90
C GLN A 51 12.33 3.65 -14.42
N GLY A 52 12.49 4.64 -13.54
CA GLY A 52 12.46 6.05 -13.90
C GLY A 52 11.13 6.43 -14.55
N VAL A 53 11.21 7.09 -15.71
CA VAL A 53 10.02 7.51 -16.48
C VAL A 53 9.18 6.34 -17.01
N ASN A 54 9.70 5.12 -17.00
CA ASN A 54 8.97 3.92 -17.41
C ASN A 54 8.26 3.20 -16.25
N SER A 55 8.35 3.72 -15.03
CA SER A 55 7.67 3.11 -13.87
C SER A 55 6.16 3.17 -14.00
N THR A 56 5.51 2.02 -13.80
CA THR A 56 4.05 1.87 -13.81
C THR A 56 3.47 1.74 -12.39
N TYR A 57 4.29 2.04 -11.39
CA TYR A 57 3.98 1.93 -9.97
C TYR A 57 2.71 2.74 -9.59
N ASN A 58 1.88 2.19 -8.71
CA ASN A 58 0.65 2.84 -8.26
C ASN A 58 0.23 2.39 -6.86
N ILE A 59 -0.46 3.25 -6.13
CA ILE A 59 -0.94 3.01 -4.77
C ILE A 59 -2.37 2.48 -4.79
N ARG A 60 -2.60 1.38 -4.07
CA ARG A 60 -3.88 0.67 -3.98
C ARG A 60 -4.28 0.47 -2.53
N VAL A 61 -5.59 0.42 -2.26
CA VAL A 61 -6.13 0.24 -0.91
C VAL A 61 -7.32 -0.73 -0.86
N GLY A 62 -7.42 -1.42 0.28
CA GLY A 62 -8.66 -2.02 0.76
C GLY A 62 -8.80 -1.83 2.27
N ARG A 63 -9.96 -2.17 2.83
CA ARG A 63 -10.25 -2.00 4.26
C ARG A 63 -10.84 -3.24 4.90
N SER A 64 -10.64 -3.37 6.20
CA SER A 64 -11.21 -4.40 7.06
C SER A 64 -11.55 -3.82 8.44
N THR A 65 -12.47 -4.43 9.18
CA THR A 65 -12.67 -4.13 10.61
C THR A 65 -11.63 -4.80 11.52
N LYS A 66 -10.76 -5.65 10.96
CA LYS A 66 -9.66 -6.33 11.67
C LYS A 66 -8.33 -6.05 10.97
N ALA A 67 -7.28 -5.75 11.73
CA ALA A 67 -5.94 -5.55 11.18
C ALA A 67 -5.36 -6.83 10.54
N THR A 68 -5.87 -8.00 10.91
CA THR A 68 -5.28 -9.31 10.62
C THR A 68 -5.88 -10.02 9.40
N GLY A 69 -6.81 -9.40 8.66
CA GLY A 69 -7.39 -10.02 7.47
C GLY A 69 -8.78 -9.52 7.14
N GLY A 70 -9.37 -10.09 6.09
CA GLY A 70 -10.69 -9.70 5.59
C GLY A 70 -10.72 -8.35 4.88
N PHE A 71 -9.57 -7.91 4.34
CA PHE A 71 -9.51 -6.68 3.58
C PHE A 71 -10.21 -6.86 2.24
N VAL A 72 -11.10 -5.92 1.92
CA VAL A 72 -11.80 -5.83 0.63
C VAL A 72 -11.62 -4.44 0.04
N ASP A 73 -11.63 -4.35 -1.27
CA ASP A 73 -11.64 -3.08 -1.99
C ASP A 73 -13.04 -2.43 -2.01
N GLN A 74 -13.17 -1.28 -2.67
CA GLN A 74 -14.43 -0.54 -2.77
C GLN A 74 -15.54 -1.33 -3.48
N ALA A 75 -15.18 -2.23 -4.41
CA ALA A 75 -16.12 -3.09 -5.11
C ALA A 75 -16.47 -4.36 -4.31
N GLY A 76 -15.89 -4.55 -3.13
CA GLY A 76 -16.10 -5.71 -2.27
C GLY A 76 -15.25 -6.93 -2.65
N VAL A 77 -14.27 -6.78 -3.55
CA VAL A 77 -13.36 -7.87 -3.92
C VAL A 77 -12.30 -8.01 -2.84
N ALA A 78 -12.09 -9.25 -2.38
CA ALA A 78 -11.04 -9.54 -1.40
C ALA A 78 -9.66 -9.17 -1.95
N LEU A 79 -8.83 -8.49 -1.14
CA LEU A 79 -7.47 -8.15 -1.56
C LEU A 79 -6.61 -9.39 -1.82
N THR A 80 -6.89 -10.51 -1.13
CA THR A 80 -6.25 -11.81 -1.39
C THR A 80 -6.67 -12.44 -2.71
N SER A 81 -7.70 -11.91 -3.37
CA SER A 81 -8.20 -12.35 -4.68
C SER A 81 -7.90 -11.34 -5.78
N GLY A 82 -6.98 -10.38 -5.55
CA GLY A 82 -6.63 -9.35 -6.52
C GLY A 82 -7.49 -8.10 -6.46
N GLY A 83 -8.32 -7.93 -5.42
CA GLY A 83 -8.97 -6.65 -5.15
C GLY A 83 -7.96 -5.56 -4.83
N GLY A 84 -8.32 -4.30 -5.09
CA GLY A 84 -7.48 -3.14 -4.80
C GLY A 84 -7.98 -1.86 -5.44
N THR A 85 -8.54 -0.96 -4.63
CA THR A 85 -9.03 0.34 -5.10
C THR A 85 -7.84 1.23 -5.44
N LEU A 86 -7.80 1.81 -6.65
CA LEU A 86 -6.75 2.78 -7.01
C LEU A 86 -6.89 4.03 -6.13
N VAL A 87 -5.81 4.41 -5.47
CA VAL A 87 -5.71 5.67 -4.71
C VAL A 87 -4.94 6.69 -5.51
N LEU A 88 -3.77 6.31 -6.02
CA LEU A 88 -2.89 7.19 -6.77
C LEU A 88 -2.17 6.43 -7.87
N GLY A 89 -2.31 6.88 -9.10
CA GLY A 89 -1.52 6.43 -10.25
C GLY A 89 -0.72 7.58 -10.83
N SER A 90 0.09 7.31 -11.86
CA SER A 90 0.80 8.38 -12.58
C SER A 90 -0.17 9.44 -13.11
N HIS A 91 0.17 10.70 -12.90
CA HIS A 91 -0.58 11.88 -13.36
C HIS A 91 0.36 13.08 -13.45
N ASP A 92 0.08 14.02 -14.34
CA ASP A 92 0.90 15.23 -14.55
C ASP A 92 2.41 14.94 -14.62
N LYS A 93 3.18 15.42 -13.63
CA LYS A 93 4.63 15.25 -13.52
C LYS A 93 5.03 14.18 -12.49
N ILE A 94 4.07 13.37 -12.06
CA ILE A 94 4.22 12.31 -11.07
C ILE A 94 4.13 10.98 -11.80
N ILE A 95 5.27 10.31 -11.98
CA ILE A 95 5.38 9.03 -12.66
C ILE A 95 5.67 7.95 -11.62
N GLY A 96 4.86 6.91 -11.61
CA GLY A 96 5.04 5.76 -10.74
C GLY A 96 5.00 6.10 -9.24
N PRO A 97 3.95 6.77 -8.72
CA PRO A 97 3.86 7.04 -7.30
C PRO A 97 3.69 5.74 -6.49
N GLY A 98 4.41 5.61 -5.38
CA GLY A 98 4.28 4.49 -4.47
C GLY A 98 5.30 4.53 -3.31
N GLY A 99 5.57 3.36 -2.72
CA GLY A 99 6.43 3.24 -1.53
C GLY A 99 5.87 4.00 -0.34
N GLN A 100 4.55 4.03 -0.23
CA GLN A 100 3.84 4.99 0.61
C GLN A 100 3.81 4.61 2.09
N ASP A 101 3.73 5.63 2.94
CA ASP A 101 3.37 5.52 4.35
C ASP A 101 2.27 6.53 4.68
N LEU A 102 1.57 6.33 5.80
CA LEU A 102 0.56 7.25 6.29
C LEU A 102 0.93 7.74 7.68
N MET A 103 0.85 9.05 7.88
CA MET A 103 0.99 9.67 9.20
C MET A 103 -0.17 10.63 9.47
N VAL A 104 -0.39 10.95 10.74
CA VAL A 104 -1.40 11.94 11.13
C VAL A 104 -0.69 13.25 11.44
N ASP A 105 -1.15 14.32 10.81
CA ASP A 105 -0.79 15.69 11.13
C ASP A 105 -1.98 16.42 11.79
N ASN A 106 -1.81 17.68 12.19
CA ASN A 106 -2.82 18.50 12.84
C ASN A 106 -4.14 18.58 12.07
N ASP A 107 -4.08 18.55 10.74
CA ASP A 107 -5.24 18.64 9.85
C ASP A 107 -5.80 17.28 9.41
N GLY A 108 -5.19 16.17 9.87
CA GLY A 108 -5.64 14.81 9.57
C GLY A 108 -4.58 13.92 8.94
N PRO A 109 -4.97 12.76 8.39
CA PRO A 109 -4.03 11.82 7.79
C PRO A 109 -3.44 12.39 6.50
N ILE A 110 -2.13 12.28 6.38
CA ILE A 110 -1.36 12.59 5.18
C ILE A 110 -0.74 11.32 4.61
N LEU A 111 -0.73 11.25 3.28
CA LEU A 111 -0.10 10.16 2.52
C LEU A 111 1.25 10.65 2.03
N VAL A 112 2.31 10.01 2.50
CA VAL A 112 3.69 10.28 2.08
C VAL A 112 4.08 9.23 1.05
N TYR A 113 4.67 9.63 -0.07
CA TYR A 113 5.06 8.71 -1.14
C TYR A 113 6.23 9.25 -1.95
N HIS A 114 6.84 8.39 -2.76
CA HIS A 114 7.85 8.80 -3.72
C HIS A 114 7.36 8.60 -5.15
N TYR A 115 7.98 9.32 -6.09
CA TYR A 115 7.68 9.25 -7.51
C TYR A 115 8.87 9.68 -8.36
N TYR A 116 8.80 9.43 -9.67
CA TYR A 116 9.71 9.96 -10.67
C TYR A 116 9.12 11.17 -11.38
N THR A 117 9.94 12.19 -11.58
CA THR A 117 9.61 13.35 -12.43
C THR A 117 9.75 13.00 -13.93
N PRO A 118 9.26 13.84 -14.87
CA PRO A 118 9.45 13.60 -16.30
C PRO A 118 10.91 13.61 -16.75
N SER A 119 11.81 14.23 -15.97
CA SER A 119 13.27 14.15 -16.19
C SER A 119 13.92 12.91 -15.58
N GLY A 120 13.13 12.02 -14.98
CA GLY A 120 13.59 10.78 -14.34
C GLY A 120 14.15 10.94 -12.92
N SER A 121 14.07 12.14 -12.33
CA SER A 121 14.54 12.38 -10.95
C SER A 121 13.57 11.76 -9.95
N PHE A 122 14.10 11.05 -8.95
CA PHE A 122 13.33 10.48 -7.82
C PHE A 122 13.06 11.55 -6.76
N VAL A 123 11.80 11.70 -6.36
CA VAL A 123 11.34 12.71 -5.40
C VAL A 123 10.42 12.07 -4.37
N SER A 124 10.52 12.48 -3.11
CA SER A 124 9.58 12.12 -2.04
C SER A 124 8.72 13.32 -1.67
N ASN A 125 7.43 13.08 -1.44
CA ASN A 125 6.41 14.05 -1.01
C ASN A 125 5.75 13.56 0.27
#